data_AF-A0A160T1K9-F1
#
_entry.id   AF-A0A160T1K9-F1
#
_cell.length_a   1.000
_cell.length_b   1.000
_cell.length_c   1.000
_cell.angle_alpha   90.00
_cell.angle_beta   90.00
_cell.angle_gamma   90.00
#
_symmetry.space_group_name_H-M   'P 1'
#
loop_
_entity.id
_entity.type
_entity.pdbx_description
1 polymer ?
#
loop_
_entity_poly.entity_id
_entity_poly.type
_entity_poly.pdbx_seq_one_letter_code
_entity_poly.pdbx_strand_id
1 'polypeptide(L)'
;MTDWEKLDAMKDEDIDLSDAPEITPEMFAKAVVAHGLKPEIRKEQVTLRIDSDVLTWFREQGPGYQTKINRLLRAYVEAHQV
;
A
#
# COMPACT_ATOMS: atom_id res chain seq x y z
N MET A 1 27.16 3.09 5.49
CA MET A 1 26.85 2.36 4.25
C MET A 1 27.03 0.89 4.54
N THR A 2 26.15 0.01 4.08
CA THR A 2 26.20 -1.43 4.39
C THR A 2 27.52 -2.03 3.88
N ASP A 3 28.11 -2.91 4.69
CA ASP A 3 29.40 -3.56 4.41
C ASP A 3 29.18 -4.85 3.62
N TRP A 4 29.33 -4.76 2.29
CA TRP A 4 28.97 -5.83 1.37
C TRP A 4 30.02 -6.94 1.29
N GLU A 5 31.30 -6.63 1.45
CA GLU A 5 32.39 -7.63 1.40
C GLU A 5 32.30 -8.61 2.57
N LYS A 6 31.89 -8.11 3.75
CA LYS A 6 31.64 -8.96 4.92
C LYS A 6 30.48 -9.93 4.70
N LEU A 7 29.39 -9.48 4.06
CA LEU A 7 28.22 -10.32 3.80
C LEU A 7 28.51 -11.39 2.74
N ASP A 8 29.29 -11.05 1.71
CA ASP A 8 29.67 -11.98 0.64
C ASP A 8 30.60 -13.11 1.13
N ALA A 9 31.44 -12.82 2.13
CA ALA A 9 32.33 -13.80 2.75
C ALA A 9 31.70 -14.63 3.88
N MET A 10 30.47 -14.30 4.30
CA MET A 10 29.78 -14.98 5.40
C MET A 10 29.28 -16.36 4.95
N LYS A 11 29.48 -17.39 5.78
CA LYS A 11 28.97 -18.73 5.50
C LYS A 11 27.57 -18.89 6.06
N ASP A 12 26.79 -19.78 5.46
CA ASP A 12 25.41 -20.08 5.88
C ASP A 12 25.33 -20.48 7.37
N GLU A 13 26.34 -21.19 7.88
CA GLU A 13 26.45 -21.63 9.28
C GLU A 13 26.56 -20.48 10.28
N ASP A 14 27.07 -19.33 9.84
CA ASP A 14 27.27 -18.15 10.68
C ASP A 14 26.00 -17.28 10.73
N ILE A 15 24.95 -17.61 9.96
CA ILE A 15 23.70 -16.84 9.90
C ILE A 15 22.87 -17.13 11.16
N ASP A 16 22.59 -16.08 11.93
CA ASP A 16 21.68 -16.17 13.07
C ASP A 16 20.23 -16.28 12.58
N LEU A 17 19.60 -17.43 12.82
CA LEU A 17 18.21 -17.72 12.50
C LEU A 17 17.32 -17.76 13.76
N SER A 18 17.80 -17.27 14.90
CA SER A 18 17.07 -17.36 16.18
C SER A 18 15.71 -16.64 16.17
N ASP A 19 15.54 -15.64 15.32
CA ASP A 19 14.30 -14.87 15.13
C ASP A 19 13.43 -15.38 13.96
N ALA A 20 13.98 -16.25 13.11
CA ALA A 20 13.36 -16.75 11.88
C ALA A 20 13.29 -18.29 11.89
N PRO A 21 12.37 -18.88 12.68
CA PRO A 21 12.23 -20.32 12.75
C PRO A 21 11.84 -20.91 11.38
N GLU A 22 12.31 -22.12 11.11
CA GLU A 22 11.96 -22.83 9.87
C GLU A 22 10.45 -23.03 9.75
N ILE A 23 9.92 -22.76 8.56
CA ILE A 23 8.49 -22.94 8.27
C ILE A 23 8.20 -24.43 8.15
N THR A 24 7.41 -24.96 9.08
CA THR A 24 6.96 -26.36 9.00
C THR A 24 5.91 -26.55 7.91
N PRO A 25 5.74 -27.78 7.36
CA PRO A 25 4.69 -28.06 6.39
C PRO A 25 3.28 -27.73 6.89
N GLU A 26 3.03 -27.89 8.20
CA GLU A 26 1.74 -27.56 8.83
C GLU A 26 1.49 -26.04 8.90
N MET A 27 2.55 -25.25 9.12
CA MET A 27 2.48 -23.79 9.06
C MET A 27 2.25 -23.31 7.63
N PHE A 28 2.96 -23.91 6.67
CA PHE A 28 2.80 -23.58 5.25
C PHE A 28 1.40 -23.93 4.72
N ALA A 29 0.81 -25.04 5.17
CA ALA A 29 -0.55 -25.43 4.79
C ALA A 29 -1.63 -24.43 5.25
N LYS A 30 -1.35 -23.65 6.30
CA LYS A 30 -2.22 -22.57 6.80
C LYS A 30 -1.91 -21.21 6.18
N ALA A 31 -0.88 -21.12 5.33
CA ALA A 31 -0.52 -19.87 4.69
C ALA A 31 -1.61 -19.46 3.70
N VAL A 32 -2.06 -18.21 3.82
CA VAL A 32 -2.97 -17.62 2.84
C VAL A 32 -2.13 -17.04 1.72
N VAL A 33 -2.19 -17.65 0.55
CA VAL A 33 -1.65 -17.04 -0.66
C VAL A 33 -2.50 -15.79 -0.93
N ALA A 34 -1.88 -14.61 -0.92
CA ALA A 34 -2.51 -13.37 -1.32
C ALA A 34 -2.72 -13.36 -2.85
N HIS A 35 -3.60 -14.23 -3.34
CA HIS A 35 -4.02 -14.31 -4.73
C HIS A 35 -5.02 -13.18 -4.99
N GLY A 36 -4.68 -12.27 -5.91
CA GLY A 36 -5.60 -11.22 -6.33
C GLY A 36 -5.55 -9.93 -5.51
N LEU A 37 -4.43 -9.62 -4.84
CA LEU A 37 -4.12 -8.23 -4.53
C LEU A 37 -4.07 -7.47 -5.87
N LYS A 38 -5.20 -6.86 -6.25
CA LYS A 38 -5.22 -5.93 -7.37
C LYS A 38 -4.13 -4.91 -7.09
N PRO A 39 -3.22 -4.64 -8.05
CA PRO A 39 -2.19 -3.64 -7.85
C PRO A 39 -2.88 -2.38 -7.35
N GLU A 40 -2.38 -1.85 -6.23
CA GLU A 40 -2.95 -0.67 -5.61
C GLU A 40 -3.02 0.41 -6.69
N ILE A 41 -4.22 0.88 -7.02
CA ILE A 41 -4.41 1.88 -8.08
C ILE A 41 -3.56 3.08 -7.67
N ARG A 42 -2.48 3.33 -8.41
CA ARG A 42 -1.55 4.41 -8.11
C ARG A 42 -2.31 5.73 -8.22
N LYS A 43 -2.44 6.42 -7.09
CA LYS A 43 -2.97 7.78 -7.05
C LYS A 43 -1.85 8.72 -7.41
N GLU A 44 -2.08 9.57 -8.39
CA GLU A 44 -1.13 10.64 -8.71
C GLU A 44 -1.36 11.82 -7.78
N GLN A 45 -0.28 12.33 -7.18
CA GLN A 45 -0.35 13.56 -6.39
C GLN A 45 -0.29 14.75 -7.33
N VAL A 46 -1.41 15.45 -7.46
CA VAL A 46 -1.56 16.63 -8.30
C VAL A 46 -1.97 17.85 -7.48
N THR A 47 -1.57 19.04 -7.91
CA THR A 47 -2.03 20.30 -7.35
C THR A 47 -3.27 20.76 -8.09
N LEU A 48 -4.44 20.66 -7.46
CA LEU A 48 -5.74 21.09 -8.00
C LEU A 48 -6.29 22.26 -7.17
N ARG A 49 -6.88 23.25 -7.84
CA ARG A 49 -7.65 24.31 -7.17
C ARG A 49 -9.11 23.88 -7.05
N ILE A 50 -9.65 23.98 -5.84
CA ILE A 50 -11.04 23.68 -5.52
C ILE A 50 -11.61 24.93 -4.86
N ASP A 51 -12.86 25.27 -5.17
CA ASP A 51 -13.54 26.41 -4.55
C ASP A 51 -13.59 26.27 -3.02
N SER A 52 -13.48 27.40 -2.33
CA SER A 52 -13.28 27.42 -0.88
C SER A 52 -14.48 26.89 -0.10
N ASP A 53 -15.69 27.15 -0.59
CA ASP A 53 -16.96 26.68 -0.03
C ASP A 53 -17.10 25.17 -0.18
N VAL A 54 -16.79 24.63 -1.37
CA VAL A 54 -16.79 23.19 -1.65
C VAL A 54 -15.79 22.47 -0.76
N LEU A 55 -14.56 23.00 -0.63
CA LEU A 55 -13.54 22.41 0.21
C LEU A 55 -13.94 22.44 1.70
N THR A 56 -14.55 23.53 2.15
CA THR A 56 -15.06 23.66 3.53
C THR A 56 -16.11 22.60 3.82
N TRP A 57 -17.10 22.46 2.93
CA TRP A 57 -18.16 21.45 3.07
C TRP A 57 -17.61 20.02 3.18
N PHE A 58 -16.58 19.68 2.40
CA PHE A 58 -15.95 18.36 2.50
C PHE A 58 -15.18 18.16 3.82
N ARG A 59 -14.51 19.20 4.33
CA ARG A 59 -13.77 19.15 5.60
C ARG A 59 -14.70 18.98 6.80
N GLU A 60 -15.89 19.58 6.78
CA GLU A 60 -16.89 19.46 7.84
C GLU A 60 -17.38 18.01 8.04
N GLN A 61 -17.29 17.18 7.00
CA GLN A 61 -17.66 15.76 7.10
C GLN A 61 -16.61 14.87 7.76
N GLY A 62 -15.56 15.47 8.34
CA GLY A 62 -14.57 14.79 9.16
C GLY A 62 -13.39 14.18 8.38
N PRO A 63 -12.63 13.28 9.03
CA PRO A 63 -11.42 12.70 8.44
C PRO A 63 -11.72 11.94 7.15
N GLY A 64 -10.77 11.98 6.20
CA GLY A 64 -10.91 11.32 4.90
C GLY A 64 -11.65 12.14 3.82
N TYR A 65 -11.83 13.44 4.01
CA TYR A 65 -12.46 14.32 3.02
C TYR A 65 -11.82 14.23 1.61
N GLN A 66 -10.51 14.08 1.51
CA GLN A 66 -9.80 13.89 0.23
C GLN A 66 -10.23 12.58 -0.47
N THR A 67 -10.40 11.50 0.29
CA THR A 67 -10.91 10.22 -0.22
C THR A 67 -12.33 10.35 -0.74
N LYS A 68 -13.17 11.16 -0.07
CA LYS A 68 -14.54 11.44 -0.52
C LYS A 68 -14.55 12.25 -1.83
N ILE A 69 -13.71 13.27 -1.95
CA ILE A 69 -13.52 14.03 -3.20
C ILE A 69 -13.13 13.09 -4.33
N ASN A 70 -12.11 12.25 -4.12
CA ASN A 70 -11.66 11.29 -5.13
C ASN A 70 -12.76 10.29 -5.53
N ARG A 71 -13.58 9.83 -4.57
CA ARG A 71 -14.71 8.94 -4.85
C ARG A 71 -15.77 9.61 -5.72
N LEU A 72 -16.08 10.89 -5.46
CA LEU A 72 -17.02 11.66 -6.26
C LEU A 72 -16.52 11.83 -7.70
N LEU A 73 -15.24 12.19 -7.87
CA LEU A 73 -14.62 12.30 -9.20
C LEU A 73 -14.67 10.97 -9.96
N ARG A 74 -14.39 9.85 -9.28
CA ARG A 74 -14.49 8.51 -9.88
C ARG A 74 -15.90 8.21 -10.37
N ALA A 75 -16.90 8.41 -9.51
CA ALA A 75 -18.30 8.17 -9.87
C ALA A 75 -18.75 9.04 -11.05
N TYR A 76 -18.29 10.30 -11.10
CA TYR A 76 -18.55 11.19 -12.23
C TYR A 76 -17.94 10.65 -13.52
N VAL A 77 -16.67 10.22 -13.51
CA VAL A 77 -16.01 9.63 -14.68
C VAL A 77 -16.74 8.37 -15.15
N GLU A 78 -17.08 7.45 -14.23
CA GLU A 78 -17.77 6.21 -14.56
C GLU A 78 -19.16 6.44 -15.18
N ALA A 79 -19.87 7.48 -14.73
CA ALA A 79 -21.17 7.86 -15.29
C ALA A 79 -21.08 8.54 -16.67
N HIS A 80 -19.91 9.07 -17.04
CA HIS A 80 -19.70 9.82 -18.29
C HIS A 80 -18.71 9.14 -19.25
N GLN A 81 -18.22 7.95 -18.92
CA GLN A 81 -17.49 7.11 -19.87
C GLN A 81 -18.49 6.45 -20.83
N VAL A 82 -18.36 6.79 -22.12
CA VAL A 82 -19.05 6.14 -23.25
C VAL A 82 -18.38 4.83 -23.59
#